data_AF-A0A1G2T165-F1
#
_entry.id   AF-A0A1G2T165-F1
#
_cell.length_a   1.000
_cell.length_b   1.000
_cell.length_c   1.000
_cell.angle_alpha   90.00
_cell.angle_beta   90.00
_cell.angle_gamma   90.00
#
_symmetry.space_group_name_H-M   'P 1'
#
loop_
_entity.id
_entity.type
_entity.pdbx_description
1 polymer ?
#
loop_
_entity_poly.entity_id
_entity_poly.type
_entity_poly.pdbx_seq_one_letter_code
_entity_poly.pdbx_strand_id
1 'polypeptide(L)' 'MHKITFILLIIGGLNWGLEAFGYGLGNYLPAGLMTIVYVLVGLSALYEIFSHKGMCKACGQGAM' A
#
# COMPACT_ATOMS: atom_id res chain seq x y z
N MET A 1 -8.73 15.61 -3.14
CA MET A 1 -8.81 14.12 -3.24
C MET A 1 -7.53 13.40 -2.82
N HIS A 2 -6.35 14.03 -2.93
CA HIS A 2 -5.04 13.46 -2.52
C HIS A 2 -5.01 12.69 -1.18
N LYS A 3 -5.60 13.26 -0.12
CA LYS A 3 -5.62 12.63 1.22
C LYS A 3 -6.46 11.35 1.26
N ILE A 4 -7.63 11.36 0.62
CA ILE A 4 -8.56 10.22 0.62
C ILE A 4 -7.96 9.08 -0.21
N THR A 5 -7.43 9.39 -1.40
CA THR A 5 -6.78 8.40 -2.26
C THR A 5 -5.55 7.80 -1.60
N PHE A 6 -4.76 8.59 -0.86
CA PHE A 6 -3.64 8.09 -0.07
C PHE A 6 -4.10 7.10 1.01
N ILE A 7 -5.12 7.45 1.79
CA ILE A 7 -5.66 6.56 2.84
C ILE A 7 -6.17 5.24 2.22
N LEU A 8 -6.92 5.31 1.11
CA LEU A 8 -7.41 4.12 0.41
C LEU A 8 -6.27 3.25 -0.14
N LEU A 9 -5.21 3.86 -0.67
CA LEU A 9 -4.01 3.15 -1.12
C LEU A 9 -3.39 2.38 0.06
N ILE A 10 -3.19 3.04 1.20
CA ILE A 10 -2.58 2.40 2.37
C ILE A 10 -3.42 1.23 2.87
N ILE A 11 -4.74 1.41 3.01
CA ILE A 11 -5.65 0.34 3.46
C ILE A 11 -5.60 -0.85 2.49
N GLY A 12 -5.71 -0.59 1.19
CA GLY A 12 -5.67 -1.62 0.16
C GLY A 12 -4.32 -2.35 0.12
N GLY A 13 -3.21 -1.61 0.08
CA GLY A 13 -1.88 -2.17 -0.02
C GLY A 13 -1.46 -2.98 1.21
N LEU A 14 -1.80 -2.52 2.42
CA LEU A 14 -1.56 -3.31 3.64
C LEU A 14 -2.41 -4.57 3.71
N ASN A 15 -3.68 -4.51 3.27
CA ASN A 15 -4.53 -5.70 3.17
C ASN A 15 -3.94 -6.74 2.21
N TRP A 16 -3.38 -6.31 1.08
CA TRP A 16 -2.66 -7.19 0.17
C TRP A 16 -1.41 -7.78 0.83
N GLY A 17 -0.67 -7.00 1.62
CA GLY A 17 0.42 -7.51 2.44
C GLY A 17 -0.02 -8.62 3.41
N LEU A 18 -1.18 -8.46 4.05
CA LEU A 18 -1.77 -9.47 4.94
C LEU A 18 -2.21 -10.74 4.19
N GLU A 19 -2.65 -10.60 2.93
CA GLU A 19 -2.97 -11.73 2.04
C GLU A 19 -1.75 -12.63 1.82
N ALA A 20 -0.54 -12.07 1.76
CA ALA A 20 0.69 -12.88 1.66
C ALA A 20 0.91 -13.82 2.84
N PHE A 21 0.36 -13.48 4.01
CA PHE A 21 0.44 -14.27 5.24
C PHE A 21 -0.81 -15.15 5.46
N GLY A 22 -1.75 -15.17 4.50
CA GLY A 22 -3.01 -15.92 4.61
C GLY A 22 -4.05 -15.29 5.54
N TYR A 23 -3.82 -14.05 5.99
CA TYR A 23 -4.77 -13.29 6.82
C TYR A 23 -5.64 -12.31 6.02
N GLY A 24 -5.45 -12.24 4.70
CA GLY A 24 -6.22 -11.36 3.84
C GLY A 24 -7.63 -11.89 3.56
N LEU A 25 -8.49 -10.99 3.08
CA LEU A 25 -9.90 -11.26 2.78
C LEU A 25 -10.12 -11.99 1.44
N GLY A 26 -9.06 -12.25 0.66
CA GLY A 26 -9.08 -12.68 -0.74
C GLY A 26 -8.39 -14.03 -0.99
N ASN A 27 -8.83 -15.10 -0.35
CA ASN A 27 -8.25 -16.45 -0.49
C ASN A 27 -8.61 -17.19 -1.82
N TYR A 28 -8.59 -16.53 -2.98
CA TYR A 28 -9.11 -17.10 -4.24
C TYR A 28 -8.11 -17.27 -5.41
N LEU A 29 -6.80 -17.00 -5.26
CA LEU A 29 -5.84 -17.05 -6.39
C LEU A 29 -4.76 -18.14 -6.25
N PRO A 30 -4.30 -18.75 -7.38
CA PRO A 30 -3.37 -19.88 -7.38
C PRO A 30 -1.97 -19.53 -6.84
N ALA A 31 -1.40 -20.45 -6.07
CA ALA A 31 -0.24 -20.20 -5.21
C ALA A 31 1.10 -20.17 -5.98
N GLY A 32 1.94 -19.18 -5.64
CA GLY A 32 3.32 -19.00 -6.13
C GLY A 32 3.63 -17.55 -6.48
N LEU A 33 3.24 -17.12 -7.69
CA LEU A 33 3.48 -15.76 -8.19
C LEU A 33 2.73 -14.68 -7.40
N MET A 34 1.52 -15.02 -6.93
CA MET A 34 0.64 -14.06 -6.25
C MET A 34 1.16 -13.65 -4.88
N THR A 35 1.78 -14.57 -4.15
CA THR A 35 2.42 -14.25 -2.86
C THR A 35 3.52 -13.20 -3.01
N ILE A 36 4.32 -13.28 -4.09
CA ILE A 36 5.36 -12.29 -4.37
C ILE A 36 4.74 -10.92 -4.61
N VAL A 37 3.69 -10.86 -5.44
CA VAL A 37 2.97 -9.60 -5.70
C VAL A 37 2.38 -9.03 -4.41
N TYR A 38 1.77 -9.85 -3.56
CA TYR A 38 1.20 -9.43 -2.29
C TYR A 38 2.23 -8.82 -1.34
N VAL A 39 3.39 -9.47 -1.20
CA VAL A 39 4.50 -8.92 -0.41
C VAL A 39 5.01 -7.61 -0.99
N LEU A 40 5.24 -7.54 -2.31
CA LEU A 40 5.73 -6.32 -2.96
C LEU A 40 4.75 -5.15 -2.83
N VAL A 41 3.45 -5.40 -2.99
CA VAL A 41 2.41 -4.38 -2.82
C VAL A 41 2.33 -3.92 -1.36
N GLY A 42 2.37 -4.85 -0.40
CA GLY A 42 2.39 -4.52 1.03
C GLY A 42 3.60 -3.68 1.44
N LEU A 43 4.80 -4.06 0.98
CA LEU A 43 6.02 -3.30 1.19
C LEU A 43 5.97 -1.92 0.51
N SER A 44 5.35 -1.81 -0.67
CA SER A 44 5.17 -0.53 -1.36
C SER A 44 4.27 0.41 -0.55
N ALA A 45 3.20 -0.11 0.06
CA ALA A 45 2.35 0.68 0.94
C ALA A 45 3.10 1.18 2.18
N LEU A 46 3.91 0.33 2.80
CA LEU A 46 4.79 0.74 3.91
C LEU A 46 5.79 1.81 3.48
N TYR A 47 6.48 1.61 2.36
CA TYR A 47 7.43 2.58 1.83
C TYR A 47 6.76 3.94 1.58
N GLU A 48 5.57 3.93 1.00
CA GLU A 48 4.78 5.12 0.74
C GLU A 48 4.39 5.82 2.06
N ILE A 49 3.97 5.11 3.11
CA ILE A 49 3.71 5.73 4.44
C ILE A 49 4.91 6.55 4.93
N PHE A 50 6.11 5.96 4.86
CA PHE A 50 7.30 6.57 5.45
C PHE A 50 7.94 7.63 4.55
N SER A 51 7.79 7.53 3.23
CA SER A 51 8.48 8.39 2.27
C SER A 51 7.60 9.47 1.65
N HIS A 52 6.26 9.34 1.74
CA HIS A 52 5.31 10.18 1.01
C HIS A 52 5.50 11.68 1.24
N LYS A 53 5.69 12.14 2.48
CA LYS A 53 5.87 13.57 2.75
C LYS A 53 7.14 14.16 2.11
N GLY A 54 8.19 13.36 1.96
CA GLY A 54 9.44 13.78 1.32
C GLY A 54 9.39 13.77 -0.20
N MET A 55 8.53 12.93 -0.79
CA MET A 55 8.40 12.76 -2.25
C MET A 55 7.24 13.55 -2.85
N CYS A 56 6.19 13.82 -2.07
CA CYS A 56 4.96 14.42 -2.56
C CYS A 56 5.03 15.95 -2.54
N LYS A 57 5.16 16.55 -3.73
CA LYS A 57 5.11 18.01 -3.92
C LYS A 57 3.83 18.64 -3.36
N ALA A 58 2.67 17.98 -3.54
CA ALA A 58 1.38 18.48 -3.04
C ALA A 58 1.28 18.48 -1.50
N CYS A 59 2.06 17.64 -0.81
CA CYS A 59 2.14 17.64 0.66
C CYS A 59 3.20 18.61 1.20
N GLY A 60 4.28 18.86 0.44
CA GLY A 60 5.31 19.83 0.81
C GLY A 60 4.90 21.30 0.62
N GLN A 61 3.92 21.55 -0.24
CA GLN A 61 3.49 22.91 -0.62
C GLN A 61 2.37 23.47 0.27
N GLY A 62 2.13 22.87 1.45
CA GLY A 62 1.07 23.22 2.40
C GLY A 62 1.47 24.17 3.52
N ALA A 63 2.52 24.98 3.33
CA ALA A 63 2.87 26.10 4.20
C ALA A 63 3.60 27.19 3.38
N MET A 64 2.85 27.88 2.52
CA MET A 64 3.20 29.22 2.02
C MET A 64 1.94 30.07 2.08
#